data_AF-A0A0H5QMI5-F1
#
_entry.id   AF-A0A0H5QMI5-F1
#
_cell.length_a   1.000
_cell.length_b   1.000
_cell.length_c   1.000
_cell.angle_alpha   90.00
_cell.angle_beta   90.00
_cell.angle_gamma   90.00
#
_symmetry.space_group_name_H-M   'P 1'
#
loop_
_entity.id
_entity.type
_entity.pdbx_description
1 polymer ?
#
loop_
_entity_poly.entity_id
_entity_poly.type
_entity_poly.pdbx_seq_one_letter_code
_entity_poly.pdbx_strand_id
1 'polypeptide(L)'
;MITVWFLFSSITGFLLLTVRFSKPLPRYIPKWVYSWFSIIHRGCYTGAVIGYVLILLQLVIGLPTGILGFYIALYALYFGVLSRDVAEFTAENLVTKLGYYGGRDHIPSRSLSARICALCDQELDIGGGDNADIRILNCGHRYHDLCIRGWAMVGKKDTCAYCQEKIDLKDIASESVWQNISLQWGHILDALRYLIVWNPIILLAMHIAVYIIEIPFKH
;
A
#
# COMPACT_ATOMS: atom_id res chain seq x y z
N MET A 1 19.47 8.11 -9.20
CA MET A 1 18.14 8.71 -8.94
C MET A 1 17.20 8.54 -10.13
N ILE A 2 17.53 9.06 -11.33
CA ILE A 2 16.70 8.85 -12.54
C ILE A 2 16.60 7.36 -12.91
N THR A 3 17.68 6.59 -12.75
CA THR A 3 17.70 5.14 -12.99
C THR A 3 16.71 4.37 -12.10
N VAL A 4 16.72 4.64 -10.79
CA VAL A 4 15.78 4.04 -9.82
C VAL A 4 14.35 4.41 -10.18
N TRP A 5 14.11 5.67 -10.51
CA TRP A 5 12.79 6.15 -10.91
C TRP A 5 12.30 5.48 -12.20
N PHE A 6 13.17 5.36 -13.21
CA PHE A 6 12.85 4.70 -14.47
C PHE A 6 12.57 3.21 -14.29
N LEU A 7 13.39 2.50 -13.51
CA LEU A 7 13.17 1.08 -13.21
C LEU A 7 11.86 0.87 -12.46
N PHE A 8 11.60 1.66 -11.42
CA PHE A 8 10.35 1.62 -10.67
C PHE A 8 9.15 1.83 -11.60
N SER A 9 9.13 2.95 -12.33
CA SER A 9 8.04 3.33 -13.23
C SER A 9 7.85 2.33 -14.37
N SER A 10 8.92 1.76 -14.91
CA SER A 10 8.86 0.76 -15.96
C SER A 10 8.22 -0.54 -15.46
N ILE A 11 8.64 -1.05 -14.29
CA ILE A 11 8.09 -2.28 -13.73
C ILE A 11 6.65 -2.09 -13.25
N THR A 12 6.35 -1.02 -12.51
CA THR A 12 4.97 -0.73 -12.08
C THR A 12 4.07 -0.47 -13.28
N GLY A 13 4.56 0.26 -14.28
CA GLY A 13 3.85 0.51 -15.53
C GLY A 13 3.56 -0.79 -16.28
N PHE A 14 4.54 -1.67 -16.42
CA PHE A 14 4.35 -2.98 -17.04
C PHE A 14 3.29 -3.82 -16.31
N LEU A 15 3.32 -3.88 -14.98
CA LEU A 15 2.31 -4.59 -14.19
C LEU A 15 0.91 -4.00 -14.38
N LEU A 16 0.79 -2.67 -14.32
CA LEU A 16 -0.47 -1.96 -14.56
C LEU A 16 -1.03 -2.22 -15.96
N LEU A 17 -0.18 -2.15 -16.99
CA LEU A 17 -0.57 -2.41 -18.37
C LEU A 17 -0.97 -3.87 -18.57
N THR A 18 -0.25 -4.80 -17.95
CA THR A 18 -0.63 -6.23 -17.95
C THR A 18 -2.00 -6.43 -17.32
N VAL A 19 -2.23 -5.87 -16.13
CA VAL A 19 -3.55 -5.90 -15.48
C VAL A 19 -4.61 -5.26 -16.37
N ARG A 20 -4.32 -4.14 -17.05
CA ARG A 20 -5.28 -3.40 -17.89
C ARG A 20 -5.61 -4.08 -19.22
N PHE A 21 -4.63 -4.66 -19.91
CA PHE A 21 -4.81 -5.20 -21.26
C PHE A 21 -5.08 -6.71 -21.31
N SER A 22 -4.70 -7.48 -20.29
CA SER A 22 -5.02 -8.91 -20.30
C SER A 22 -6.52 -9.17 -20.18
N LYS A 23 -7.05 -9.93 -21.16
CA LYS A 23 -8.40 -10.53 -21.19
C LYS A 23 -8.30 -11.93 -21.86
N PRO A 24 -8.49 -13.06 -21.14
CA PRO A 24 -8.74 -13.17 -19.70
C PRO A 24 -7.50 -12.84 -18.86
N LEU A 25 -7.71 -12.47 -17.59
CA LEU A 25 -6.62 -12.19 -16.65
C LEU A 25 -5.92 -13.51 -16.24
N PRO A 26 -4.61 -13.67 -16.44
CA PRO A 26 -3.90 -14.87 -16.00
C PRO A 26 -3.87 -14.97 -14.47
N ARG A 27 -4.07 -16.19 -13.95
CA ARG A 27 -4.19 -16.47 -12.50
C ARG A 27 -2.94 -16.18 -11.66
N TYR A 28 -1.76 -16.09 -12.28
CA TYR A 28 -0.51 -15.80 -11.57
C TYR A 28 -0.26 -14.29 -11.35
N ILE A 29 -0.94 -13.42 -12.11
CA ILE A 29 -0.75 -11.96 -12.04
C ILE A 29 -1.03 -11.38 -10.63
N PRO A 30 -2.13 -11.73 -9.94
CA PRO A 30 -2.38 -11.28 -8.56
C PRO A 30 -1.19 -11.47 -7.62
N LYS A 31 -0.58 -12.67 -7.65
CA LYS A 31 0.57 -13.00 -6.81
C LYS A 31 1.78 -12.12 -7.14
N TRP A 32 2.05 -11.89 -8.42
CA TRP A 32 3.14 -11.02 -8.87
C TRP A 32 2.93 -9.56 -8.45
N VAL A 33 1.71 -9.04 -8.61
CA VAL A 33 1.33 -7.68 -8.21
C VAL A 33 1.53 -7.48 -6.71
N TYR A 34 0.92 -8.34 -5.89
CA TYR A 34 1.05 -8.22 -4.43
C TYR A 34 2.48 -8.41 -3.94
N SER A 35 3.23 -9.34 -4.54
CA SER A 35 4.64 -9.57 -4.20
C SER A 35 5.51 -8.35 -4.53
N TRP A 36 5.37 -7.79 -5.73
CA TRP A 36 6.10 -6.58 -6.15
C TRP A 36 5.88 -5.41 -5.18
N PHE A 37 4.63 -5.08 -4.89
CA PHE A 37 4.31 -3.98 -3.98
C PHE A 37 4.75 -4.26 -2.54
N SER A 38 4.67 -5.51 -2.08
CA SER A 38 5.20 -5.91 -0.76
C SER A 38 6.72 -5.72 -0.68
N ILE A 39 7.47 -6.07 -1.73
CA ILE A 39 8.93 -5.86 -1.80
C ILE A 39 9.26 -4.37 -1.74
N ILE A 40 8.58 -3.55 -2.53
CA ILE A 40 8.77 -2.09 -2.51
C ILE A 40 8.45 -1.51 -1.13
N HIS A 41 7.34 -1.91 -0.51
CA HIS A 41 6.94 -1.44 0.82
C HIS A 41 8.01 -1.73 1.87
N ARG A 42 8.52 -2.97 1.90
CA ARG A 42 9.60 -3.39 2.81
C ARG A 42 10.91 -2.65 2.53
N GLY A 43 11.24 -2.45 1.25
CA GLY A 43 12.41 -1.69 0.82
C GLY A 43 12.36 -0.23 1.25
N CYS A 44 11.22 0.43 1.06
CA CYS A 44 11.00 1.81 1.49
C CYS A 44 11.04 1.93 3.01
N TYR A 45 10.41 1.02 3.74
CA TYR A 45 10.49 1.00 5.21
C TYR A 45 11.94 0.88 5.69
N THR A 46 12.68 -0.10 5.17
CA THR A 46 14.09 -0.33 5.53
C THR A 46 14.95 0.88 5.18
N GLY A 47 14.75 1.47 4.00
CA GLY A 47 15.44 2.68 3.57
C GLY A 47 15.16 3.87 4.48
N ALA A 48 13.90 4.09 4.89
CA ALA A 48 13.53 5.17 5.79
C ALA A 48 14.20 5.03 7.17
N VAL A 49 14.23 3.81 7.72
CA VAL A 49 14.90 3.52 8.99
C VAL A 49 16.41 3.75 8.88
N ILE A 50 17.07 3.26 7.81
CA ILE A 50 18.50 3.49 7.58
C ILE A 50 18.80 5.00 7.48
N GLY A 51 18.00 5.73 6.71
CA GLY A 51 18.15 7.18 6.56
C GLY A 51 18.03 7.91 7.89
N TYR A 52 17.04 7.53 8.71
CA TYR A 52 16.85 8.07 10.06
C TYR A 52 18.04 7.79 10.98
N VAL A 53 18.56 6.55 10.99
CA VAL A 53 19.74 6.18 11.78
C VAL A 53 20.98 6.98 11.37
N LEU A 54 21.19 7.21 10.08
CA LEU A 54 22.33 8.01 9.58
C LEU A 54 22.25 9.50 10.00
N ILE A 55 21.03 10.05 10.11
CA ILE A 55 20.80 11.41 10.65
C ILE A 55 21.12 11.45 12.14
N LEU A 56 20.67 10.46 12.91
CA LEU A 56 20.99 10.37 14.34
C LEU A 56 22.49 10.20 14.59
N LEU A 57 23.17 9.39 13.76
CA LEU A 57 24.61 9.19 13.85
C LEU A 57 25.39 10.51 13.68
N GLN A 58 24.95 11.35 12.74
CA GLN A 58 25.51 12.69 12.57
C GLN A 58 25.31 13.55 13.82
N LEU A 59 24.11 13.51 14.43
CA LEU A 59 23.78 14.32 15.60
C LEU A 59 24.55 13.91 16.84
N VAL A 60 24.78 12.60 17.04
CA VAL A 60 25.41 12.05 18.24
C VAL A 60 26.93 11.96 18.12
N ILE A 61 27.44 11.52 16.97
CA ILE A 61 28.87 11.19 16.76
C ILE A 61 29.58 12.29 15.94
N GLY A 62 28.83 13.17 15.26
CA GLY A 62 29.40 14.20 14.40
C GLY A 62 29.89 13.69 13.04
N LEU A 63 29.64 12.42 12.70
CA LEU A 63 30.05 11.84 11.42
C LEU A 63 29.26 12.50 10.27
N PRO A 64 29.89 12.93 9.15
CA PRO A 64 29.25 13.68 8.04
C PRO A 64 28.24 12.88 7.19
N THR A 65 27.47 11.97 7.80
CA THR A 65 26.48 11.11 7.14
C THR A 65 25.08 11.71 7.08
N GLY A 66 24.85 12.86 7.73
CA GLY A 66 23.50 13.41 7.89
C GLY A 66 22.80 13.75 6.58
N ILE A 67 23.52 14.36 5.63
CA ILE A 67 22.98 14.73 4.31
C ILE A 67 22.60 13.48 3.52
N LEU A 68 23.45 12.46 3.52
CA LEU A 68 23.17 11.18 2.85
C LEU A 68 21.95 10.50 3.48
N GLY A 69 21.88 10.45 4.82
CA GLY A 69 20.74 9.92 5.55
C GLY A 69 19.43 10.65 5.23
N PHE A 70 19.48 11.97 5.13
CA PHE A 70 18.34 12.80 4.76
C PHE A 70 17.83 12.48 3.35
N TYR A 71 18.71 12.39 2.34
CA TYR A 71 18.29 12.01 0.99
C TYR A 71 17.70 10.60 0.94
N ILE A 72 18.32 9.62 1.61
CA ILE A 72 17.82 8.24 1.66
C ILE A 72 16.42 8.21 2.29
N ALA A 73 16.23 8.88 3.43
CA ALA A 73 14.94 8.94 4.12
C ALA A 73 13.86 9.60 3.24
N LEU A 74 14.16 10.73 2.60
CA LEU A 74 13.21 11.41 1.73
C LEU A 74 12.81 10.56 0.52
N TYR A 75 13.76 9.90 -0.15
CA TYR A 75 13.44 9.05 -1.29
C TYR A 75 12.65 7.81 -0.88
N ALA A 76 12.96 7.22 0.27
CA ALA A 76 12.22 6.11 0.83
C ALA A 76 10.76 6.49 1.14
N LEU A 77 10.53 7.67 1.72
CA LEU A 77 9.19 8.19 1.96
C LEU A 77 8.46 8.51 0.64
N TYR A 78 9.15 9.12 -0.33
CA TYR A 78 8.58 9.44 -1.65
C TYR A 78 8.08 8.19 -2.39
N PHE A 79 8.94 7.18 -2.56
CA PHE A 79 8.54 5.94 -3.22
C PHE A 79 7.55 5.13 -2.37
N GLY A 80 7.61 5.26 -1.04
CA GLY A 80 6.63 4.67 -0.13
C GLY A 80 5.22 5.19 -0.38
N VAL A 81 5.03 6.52 -0.41
CA VAL A 81 3.71 7.13 -0.70
C VAL A 81 3.25 6.77 -2.11
N LEU A 82 4.12 6.96 -3.11
CA LEU A 82 3.78 6.69 -4.51
C LEU A 82 3.37 5.22 -4.74
N SER A 83 4.14 4.27 -4.21
CA SER A 83 3.85 2.84 -4.37
C SER A 83 2.56 2.42 -3.66
N ARG A 84 2.23 3.02 -2.51
CA ARG A 84 0.99 2.76 -1.78
C ARG A 84 -0.25 3.20 -2.57
N ASP A 85 -0.23 4.38 -3.18
CA ASP A 85 -1.36 4.88 -3.98
C ASP A 85 -1.56 4.04 -5.25
N VAL A 86 -0.46 3.68 -5.94
CA VAL A 86 -0.53 2.82 -7.13
C VAL A 86 -0.99 1.41 -6.77
N ALA A 87 -0.56 0.88 -5.62
CA ALA A 87 -0.97 -0.43 -5.13
C ALA A 87 -2.47 -0.51 -4.86
N GLU A 88 -3.05 0.51 -4.20
CA GLU A 88 -4.50 0.61 -3.97
C GLU A 88 -5.27 0.59 -5.30
N PHE A 89 -4.88 1.43 -6.25
CA PHE A 89 -5.51 1.49 -7.57
C PHE A 89 -5.36 0.17 -8.35
N THR A 90 -4.19 -0.49 -8.28
CA THR A 90 -3.95 -1.75 -8.99
C THR A 90 -4.77 -2.88 -8.39
N ALA A 91 -4.84 -2.96 -7.06
CA ALA A 91 -5.59 -3.99 -6.35
C ALA A 91 -7.09 -3.94 -6.68
N GLU A 92 -7.70 -2.75 -6.74
CA GLU A 92 -9.10 -2.61 -7.14
C GLU A 92 -9.35 -3.04 -8.58
N ASN A 93 -8.52 -2.57 -9.52
CA ASN A 93 -8.64 -2.94 -10.94
C ASN A 93 -8.44 -4.45 -11.18
N LEU A 94 -7.59 -5.08 -10.36
CA LEU A 94 -7.34 -6.51 -10.43
C LEU A 94 -8.58 -7.31 -10.05
N VAL A 95 -9.18 -7.03 -8.89
CA VAL A 95 -10.30 -7.82 -8.37
C VAL A 95 -11.60 -7.52 -9.14
N THR A 96 -11.82 -6.29 -9.59
CA THR A 96 -12.95 -5.95 -10.49
C THR A 96 -12.89 -6.74 -11.80
N LYS A 97 -11.70 -6.94 -12.37
CA LYS A 97 -11.50 -7.77 -13.57
C LYS A 97 -11.74 -9.26 -13.35
N LEU A 98 -11.52 -9.77 -12.14
CA LEU A 98 -11.84 -11.16 -11.81
C LEU A 98 -13.36 -11.41 -11.76
N GLY A 99 -14.15 -10.36 -11.52
CA GLY A 99 -15.61 -10.42 -11.59
C GLY A 99 -16.31 -10.93 -10.33
N TYR A 100 -15.55 -11.35 -9.31
CA TYR A 100 -16.09 -11.75 -8.01
C TYR A 100 -16.36 -10.57 -7.07
N TYR A 101 -15.75 -9.41 -7.33
CA TYR A 101 -15.93 -8.19 -6.54
C TYR A 101 -16.97 -7.29 -7.20
N GLY A 102 -18.08 -7.03 -6.50
CA GLY A 102 -19.16 -6.15 -6.95
C GLY A 102 -18.91 -4.66 -6.74
N GLY A 103 -17.86 -4.24 -6.02
CA GLY A 103 -17.73 -2.84 -5.63
C GLY A 103 -18.91 -2.34 -4.80
N ARG A 104 -19.08 -1.01 -4.72
CA ARG A 104 -20.15 -0.40 -3.92
C ARG A 104 -21.53 -0.44 -4.59
N ASP A 105 -21.59 -0.50 -5.92
CA ASP A 105 -22.83 -0.32 -6.69
C ASP A 105 -23.07 -1.36 -7.81
N HIS A 106 -22.23 -2.40 -7.91
CA HIS A 106 -22.40 -3.44 -8.94
C HIS A 106 -22.63 -4.83 -8.34
N ILE A 107 -23.47 -5.60 -9.02
CA ILE A 107 -23.67 -7.02 -8.72
C ILE A 107 -22.43 -7.76 -9.26
N PRO A 108 -21.80 -8.66 -8.48
CA PRO A 108 -20.66 -9.45 -8.97
C PRO A 108 -21.07 -10.25 -10.21
N SER A 109 -20.23 -10.24 -11.24
CA SER A 109 -20.51 -10.91 -12.51
C SER A 109 -20.30 -12.43 -12.43
N ARG A 110 -19.64 -12.92 -11.36
CA ARG A 110 -19.43 -14.33 -11.07
C ARG A 110 -19.85 -14.67 -9.64
N SER A 111 -20.54 -15.79 -9.48
CA SER A 111 -20.81 -16.37 -8.16
C SER A 111 -19.54 -17.02 -7.60
N LEU A 112 -19.31 -16.85 -6.30
CA LEU A 112 -18.16 -17.42 -5.63
C LEU A 112 -18.46 -18.83 -5.14
N SER A 113 -17.58 -19.79 -5.44
CA SER A 113 -17.63 -21.14 -4.87
C SER A 113 -16.69 -21.26 -3.67
N ALA A 114 -17.03 -22.11 -2.70
CA ALA A 114 -16.27 -22.26 -1.45
C ALA A 114 -14.84 -22.79 -1.63
N ARG A 115 -14.50 -23.29 -2.82
CA ARG A 115 -13.19 -23.86 -3.16
C ARG A 115 -12.30 -22.91 -3.97
N ILE A 116 -12.74 -21.69 -4.29
CA ILE A 116 -11.98 -20.76 -5.13
C ILE A 116 -11.70 -19.47 -4.34
N CYS A 117 -10.48 -18.96 -4.45
CA CYS A 117 -10.11 -17.67 -3.88
C CYS A 117 -10.56 -16.51 -4.79
N ALA A 118 -11.46 -15.64 -4.31
CA ALA A 118 -12.02 -14.53 -5.10
C ALA A 118 -10.99 -13.48 -5.54
N LEU A 119 -9.81 -13.44 -4.90
CA LEU A 119 -8.74 -12.48 -5.17
C LEU A 119 -7.71 -12.96 -6.21
N CYS A 120 -7.69 -14.26 -6.54
CA CYS A 120 -6.74 -14.81 -7.51
C CYS A 120 -7.30 -15.85 -8.49
N ASP A 121 -8.58 -16.23 -8.37
CA ASP A 121 -9.24 -17.23 -9.21
C ASP A 121 -8.52 -18.60 -9.21
N GLN A 122 -7.83 -18.94 -8.12
CA GLN A 122 -7.19 -20.24 -7.90
C GLN A 122 -7.95 -21.05 -6.88
N GLU A 123 -7.90 -22.38 -7.03
CA GLU A 123 -8.47 -23.32 -6.09
C GLU A 123 -7.74 -23.25 -4.74
N LEU A 124 -8.52 -23.38 -3.67
CA LEU A 124 -8.07 -23.50 -2.29
C LEU A 124 -7.85 -25.00 -2.03
N ASP A 125 -6.61 -25.42 -1.77
CA ASP A 125 -6.32 -26.80 -1.39
C ASP A 125 -6.72 -27.03 0.07
N ILE A 126 -7.92 -27.60 0.27
CA ILE A 126 -8.50 -27.86 1.59
C ILE A 126 -8.07 -29.26 2.10
N GLY A 127 -7.31 -30.04 1.33
CA GLY A 127 -7.08 -31.47 1.56
C GLY A 127 -5.63 -31.90 1.79
N GLY A 128 -4.63 -31.10 1.44
CA GLY A 128 -3.22 -31.47 1.57
C GLY A 128 -2.48 -30.76 2.70
N GLY A 129 -2.14 -31.47 3.78
CA GLY A 129 -0.97 -31.32 4.68
C GLY A 129 -0.59 -29.94 5.28
N ASP A 130 -0.54 -28.89 4.48
CA ASP A 130 -0.19 -27.52 4.88
C ASP A 130 -1.43 -26.62 4.80
N ASN A 131 -2.27 -26.69 5.84
CA ASN A 131 -3.36 -25.73 6.10
C ASN A 131 -2.86 -24.29 6.36
N ALA A 132 -1.56 -24.00 6.21
CA ALA A 132 -0.93 -22.75 6.63
C ALA A 132 -1.27 -21.55 5.74
N ASP A 133 -1.71 -21.77 4.50
CA ASP A 133 -1.88 -20.70 3.51
C ASP A 133 -3.34 -20.28 3.25
N ILE A 134 -4.32 -20.80 4.01
CA ILE A 134 -5.75 -20.43 3.85
C ILE A 134 -6.26 -19.69 5.08
N ARG A 135 -6.81 -18.50 4.85
CA ARG A 135 -7.46 -17.65 5.86
C ARG A 135 -8.98 -17.71 5.70
N ILE A 136 -9.68 -17.92 6.81
CA ILE A 136 -11.13 -17.83 6.90
C ILE A 136 -11.48 -16.53 7.62
N LEU A 137 -12.28 -15.68 6.98
CA LEU A 137 -12.77 -14.44 7.58
C LEU A 137 -13.98 -14.71 8.47
N ASN A 138 -14.33 -13.75 9.34
CA ASN A 138 -15.55 -13.80 10.17
C ASN A 138 -16.83 -13.95 9.35
N CYS A 139 -16.84 -13.43 8.12
CA CYS A 139 -17.93 -13.57 7.16
C CYS A 139 -18.04 -14.97 6.52
N GLY A 140 -17.16 -15.91 6.88
CA GLY A 140 -17.12 -17.28 6.37
C GLY A 140 -16.40 -17.47 5.03
N HIS A 141 -16.02 -16.39 4.34
CA HIS A 141 -15.28 -16.46 3.08
C HIS A 141 -13.82 -16.86 3.29
N ARG A 142 -13.30 -17.66 2.34
CA ARG A 142 -11.96 -18.26 2.39
C ARG A 142 -11.07 -17.65 1.33
N TYR A 143 -9.85 -17.32 1.71
CA TYR A 143 -8.84 -16.72 0.83
C TYR A 143 -7.48 -17.35 1.06
N HIS A 144 -6.61 -17.28 0.05
CA HIS A 144 -5.19 -17.46 0.30
C HIS A 144 -4.70 -16.35 1.23
N ASP A 145 -3.89 -16.72 2.20
CA ASP A 145 -3.30 -15.84 3.20
C ASP A 145 -2.55 -14.66 2.55
N LEU A 146 -1.70 -14.94 1.56
CA LEU A 146 -1.00 -13.92 0.78
C LEU A 146 -1.96 -12.98 0.02
N CYS A 147 -3.06 -13.51 -0.50
CA CYS A 147 -4.03 -12.71 -1.25
C CYS A 147 -4.78 -11.77 -0.33
N ILE A 148 -5.31 -12.26 0.80
CA ILE A 148 -6.06 -11.40 1.73
C ILE A 148 -5.14 -10.39 2.41
N ARG A 149 -3.90 -10.75 2.72
CA ARG A 149 -2.86 -9.83 3.21
C ARG A 149 -2.55 -8.73 2.18
N GLY A 150 -2.40 -9.11 0.90
CA GLY A 150 -2.21 -8.16 -0.19
C GLY A 150 -3.40 -7.21 -0.35
N TRP A 151 -4.62 -7.74 -0.32
CA TRP A 151 -5.84 -6.94 -0.38
C TRP A 151 -5.94 -5.94 0.80
N ALA A 152 -5.71 -6.43 2.01
CA ALA A 152 -5.88 -5.65 3.23
C ALA A 152 -4.78 -4.61 3.45
N MET A 153 -3.52 -5.04 3.41
CA MET A 153 -2.39 -4.17 3.73
C MET A 153 -1.91 -3.35 2.53
N VAL A 154 -1.80 -3.98 1.36
CA VAL A 154 -1.24 -3.35 0.16
C VAL A 154 -2.32 -2.58 -0.60
N GLY A 155 -3.53 -3.13 -0.69
CA GLY A 155 -4.69 -2.48 -1.32
C GLY A 155 -5.43 -1.48 -0.41
N LYS A 156 -5.06 -1.37 0.87
CA LYS A 156 -5.72 -0.53 1.88
C LYS A 156 -7.22 -0.81 2.03
N LYS A 157 -7.61 -2.08 1.93
CA LYS A 157 -9.02 -2.50 2.01
C LYS A 157 -9.33 -3.17 3.34
N ASP A 158 -10.28 -2.61 4.07
CA ASP A 158 -10.74 -3.15 5.35
C ASP A 158 -12.03 -3.98 5.20
N THR A 159 -12.37 -4.40 3.99
CA THR A 159 -13.59 -5.15 3.68
C THR A 159 -13.30 -6.46 2.95
N CYS A 160 -14.19 -7.43 3.12
CA CYS A 160 -14.20 -8.66 2.35
C CYS A 160 -14.44 -8.36 0.87
N ALA A 161 -13.58 -8.89 0.01
CA ALA A 161 -13.66 -8.66 -1.43
C ALA A 161 -14.96 -9.19 -2.07
N TYR A 162 -15.67 -10.13 -1.42
CA TYR A 162 -16.94 -10.63 -1.95
C TYR A 162 -18.14 -9.93 -1.28
N CYS A 163 -18.36 -10.14 0.01
CA CYS A 163 -19.55 -9.64 0.72
C CYS A 163 -19.45 -8.20 1.24
N GLN A 164 -18.29 -7.54 1.11
CA GLN A 164 -18.03 -6.19 1.66
C GLN A 164 -18.18 -6.05 3.18
N GLU A 165 -18.26 -7.17 3.92
CA GLU A 165 -18.24 -7.13 5.37
C GLU A 165 -16.89 -6.66 5.88
N LYS A 166 -16.90 -5.80 6.91
CA LYS A 166 -15.68 -5.25 7.49
C LYS A 166 -14.86 -6.36 8.15
N ILE A 167 -13.57 -6.37 7.87
CA ILE A 167 -12.61 -7.30 8.45
C ILE A 167 -11.82 -6.61 9.54
N ASP A 168 -11.51 -7.33 10.63
CA ASP A 168 -10.57 -6.82 11.62
C ASP A 168 -9.13 -6.92 11.09
N LEU A 169 -8.58 -5.77 10.69
CA LEU A 169 -7.20 -5.67 10.22
C LEU A 169 -6.17 -6.02 11.30
N LYS A 170 -6.50 -5.81 12.58
CA LYS A 170 -5.59 -6.12 13.68
C LYS A 170 -5.43 -7.62 13.84
N ASP A 171 -6.50 -8.38 13.65
CA ASP A 171 -6.44 -9.84 13.69
C ASP A 171 -5.48 -10.39 12.61
N ILE A 172 -5.65 -9.92 11.37
CA ILE A 172 -4.75 -10.27 10.25
C ILE A 172 -3.30 -9.90 10.53
N ALA A 173 -3.06 -8.74 11.15
CA ALA A 173 -1.73 -8.21 11.41
C ALA A 173 -1.08 -8.74 12.69
N SER A 174 -1.86 -9.24 13.65
CA SER A 174 -1.39 -9.71 14.96
C SER A 174 -0.52 -10.96 14.88
N GLU A 175 -0.63 -11.72 13.79
CA GLU A 175 0.07 -12.99 13.62
C GLU A 175 1.57 -12.83 13.39
N SER A 176 2.02 -11.66 12.93
CA SER A 176 3.44 -11.35 12.89
C SER A 176 3.73 -9.89 13.24
N VAL A 177 4.77 -9.70 14.06
CA VAL A 177 5.28 -8.37 14.43
C VAL A 177 5.57 -7.51 13.19
N TRP A 178 6.09 -8.13 12.13
CA TRP A 178 6.41 -7.48 10.86
C TRP A 178 5.17 -6.94 10.14
N GLN A 179 4.03 -7.62 10.25
CA GLN A 179 2.76 -7.14 9.67
C GLN A 179 2.24 -5.93 10.43
N ASN A 180 2.22 -5.97 11.76
CA ASN A 180 1.84 -4.82 12.57
C ASN A 180 2.69 -3.58 12.25
N ILE A 181 4.02 -3.76 12.14
CA ILE A 181 4.93 -2.68 11.73
C ILE A 181 4.59 -2.17 10.32
N SER A 182 4.31 -3.08 9.38
CA SER A 182 3.96 -2.70 8.00
C SER A 182 2.64 -1.91 7.93
N LEU A 183 1.70 -2.19 8.82
CA LEU A 183 0.40 -1.52 8.94
C LEU A 183 0.56 -0.12 9.54
N GLN A 184 1.35 0.00 10.62
CA GLN A 184 1.74 1.28 11.21
C GLN A 184 2.50 2.18 10.23
N TRP A 185 3.45 1.62 9.50
CA TRP A 185 4.17 2.33 8.44
C TRP A 185 3.20 2.86 7.37
N GLY A 186 2.18 2.07 7.02
CA GLY A 186 1.11 2.53 6.14
C GLY A 186 0.36 3.77 6.66
N HIS A 187 0.04 3.82 7.95
CA HIS A 187 -0.59 4.99 8.56
C HIS A 187 0.32 6.23 8.54
N ILE A 188 1.64 6.05 8.75
CA ILE A 188 2.62 7.14 8.65
C ILE A 188 2.64 7.72 7.23
N LEU A 189 2.63 6.86 6.21
CA LEU A 189 2.60 7.30 4.80
C LEU A 189 1.30 8.07 4.48
N ASP A 190 0.16 7.62 4.98
CA ASP A 190 -1.12 8.32 4.82
C ASP A 190 -1.11 9.71 5.50
N ALA A 191 -0.53 9.80 6.70
CA ALA A 191 -0.36 11.05 7.44
C ALA A 191 0.59 12.01 6.70
N LEU A 192 1.70 11.49 6.16
CA LEU A 192 2.64 12.26 5.35
C LEU A 192 1.95 12.81 4.10
N ARG A 193 1.16 11.99 3.40
CA ARG A 193 0.38 12.43 2.24
C ARG A 193 -0.57 13.57 2.60
N TYR A 194 -1.28 13.45 3.73
CA TYR A 194 -2.12 14.53 4.24
C TYR A 194 -1.30 15.80 4.49
N LEU A 195 -0.16 15.70 5.18
CA LEU A 195 0.71 16.85 5.44
C LEU A 195 1.17 17.54 4.15
N ILE A 196 1.56 16.78 3.12
CA ILE A 196 1.96 17.33 1.81
C ILE A 196 0.80 18.10 1.15
N VAL A 197 -0.42 17.55 1.18
CA VAL A 197 -1.61 18.18 0.58
C VAL A 197 -2.01 19.46 1.32
N TRP A 198 -1.73 19.57 2.62
CA TRP A 198 -2.05 20.76 3.42
C TRP A 198 -1.02 21.89 3.29
N ASN A 199 0.18 21.63 2.78
CA ASN A 199 1.23 22.66 2.65
C ASN A 199 0.78 23.93 1.89
N PRO A 200 0.10 23.87 0.73
CA PRO A 200 -0.38 25.07 0.03
C PRO A 200 -1.38 25.89 0.84
N ILE A 201 -2.25 25.22 1.61
CA ILE A 201 -3.24 25.88 2.47
C ILE A 201 -2.54 26.60 3.62
N ILE A 202 -1.55 25.94 4.25
CA ILE A 202 -0.76 26.52 5.35
C ILE A 202 0.03 27.75 4.86
N LEU A 203 0.68 27.65 3.70
CA LEU A 203 1.44 28.78 3.13
C LEU A 203 0.52 29.96 2.77
N LEU A 204 -0.66 29.68 2.19
CA LEU A 204 -1.65 30.72 1.91
C LEU A 204 -2.16 31.38 3.19
N ALA A 205 -2.48 30.59 4.22
CA ALA A 205 -2.91 31.09 5.51
C ALA A 205 -1.82 31.94 6.19
N MET A 206 -0.56 31.51 6.14
CA MET A 206 0.58 32.31 6.61
C MET A 206 0.69 33.63 5.85
N HIS A 207 0.58 33.62 4.52
CA HIS A 207 0.63 34.84 3.72
C HIS A 207 -0.49 35.83 4.08
N ILE A 208 -1.72 35.32 4.25
CA ILE A 208 -2.86 36.14 4.68
C ILE A 208 -2.63 36.71 6.08
N ALA A 209 -2.13 35.90 7.02
CA ALA A 209 -1.86 36.35 8.38
C ALA A 209 -0.81 37.47 8.43
N VAL A 210 0.30 37.33 7.68
CA VAL A 210 1.33 38.38 7.57
C VAL A 210 0.74 39.66 6.95
N TYR A 211 -0.05 39.53 5.88
CA TYR A 211 -0.71 40.68 5.25
C TYR A 211 -1.61 41.45 6.22
N ILE A 212 -2.41 40.75 7.04
CA ILE A 212 -3.28 41.39 8.06
C ILE A 212 -2.44 42.10 9.15
N ILE A 213 -1.32 41.50 9.57
CA ILE A 213 -0.43 42.05 10.62
C ILE A 213 0.39 43.25 10.12
N GLU A 214 0.63 43.39 8.81
CA GLU A 214 1.34 44.55 8.23
C GLU A 214 0.44 45.77 7.95
N ILE A 215 -0.89 45.59 7.88
CA ILE A 215 -1.85 46.69 7.71
C ILE A 215 -1.96 47.69 8.90
N PRO A 216 -1.68 47.37 10.18
CA PRO A 216 -1.94 48.29 11.29
C PRO A 216 -0.90 49.41 11.47
N PHE A 217 0.20 49.44 10.70
CA PHE A 217 1.27 50.46 10.86
C PHE A 217 1.30 51.57 9.81
N LYS A 218 0.32 51.62 8.90
CA LYS A 218 0.22 52.68 7.89
C LYS A 218 -0.80 53.74 8.33
N HIS A 219 -0.49 54.46 9.40
CA HIS A 219 -1.15 55.72 9.78
C HIS A 219 -0.18 56.89 9.63
#